data_AF-A0A8B6FGZ6-F1
#
_entry.id   AF-A0A8B6FGZ6-F1
#
_cell.length_a   1.000
_cell.length_b   1.000
_cell.length_c   1.000
_cell.angle_alpha   90.00
_cell.angle_beta   90.00
_cell.angle_gamma   90.00
#
_symmetry.space_group_name_H-M   'P 1'
#
loop_
_entity.id
_entity.type
_entity.pdbx_description
1 polymer ?
#
loop_
_entity_poly.entity_id
_entity_poly.type
_entity_poly.pdbx_seq_one_letter_code
_entity_poly.pdbx_strand_id
1 'polypeptide(L)'
;MTEPTEDRPLKRTIPPDLQTQVEDIQIKIPRTAGPPDDLDDRRKRWLIVGICLHTIISPVLRTYVVPVVTKLCYSLTSWNKIHKQTYGSFLKRYSTTNTELNYEAINNNKTLYGRHRARYDYRVKSAVDLSRLFLQTHMAHFTAFDDSCDSSALLGIIVNIVRFPPIVQADAGKVI
;
A
#
# COMPACT_ATOMS: atom_id res chain seq x y z
N MET A 1 29.03 -30.67 -45.79
CA MET A 1 28.39 -31.70 -44.95
C MET A 1 28.69 -31.31 -43.50
N THR A 2 27.80 -30.51 -42.89
CA THR A 2 26.70 -30.92 -41.96
C THR A 2 27.27 -31.27 -40.57
N GLU A 3 26.91 -30.68 -39.42
CA GLU A 3 25.82 -29.80 -38.97
C GLU A 3 26.22 -29.10 -37.64
N PRO A 4 25.54 -28.00 -37.22
CA PRO A 4 25.76 -27.32 -35.94
C PRO A 4 24.93 -27.92 -34.80
N THR A 5 25.48 -27.92 -33.59
CA THR A 5 24.85 -28.40 -32.36
C THR A 5 23.64 -27.53 -31.98
N GLU A 6 22.44 -28.08 -32.13
CA GLU A 6 21.15 -27.45 -31.81
C GLU A 6 20.94 -27.33 -30.29
N ASP A 7 20.67 -26.11 -29.83
CA ASP A 7 20.12 -25.81 -28.51
C ASP A 7 18.77 -26.51 -28.33
N ARG A 8 18.72 -27.51 -27.45
CA ARG A 8 17.52 -28.30 -27.17
C ARG A 8 16.62 -27.53 -26.18
N PRO A 9 15.43 -27.03 -26.57
CA PRO A 9 14.53 -26.40 -25.62
C PRO A 9 13.96 -27.48 -24.68
N LEU A 10 14.12 -27.28 -23.38
CA LEU A 10 13.49 -28.10 -22.35
C LEU A 10 11.96 -28.03 -22.53
N LYS A 11 11.37 -29.05 -23.16
CA LYS A 11 9.92 -29.29 -23.11
C LYS A 11 9.54 -29.54 -21.65
N ARG A 12 9.11 -28.48 -20.97
CA ARG A 12 8.49 -28.56 -19.65
C ARG A 12 7.10 -29.17 -19.84
N THR A 13 7.01 -30.49 -19.78
CA THR A 13 5.72 -31.18 -19.67
C THR A 13 5.11 -30.80 -18.32
N ILE A 14 3.93 -30.18 -18.35
CA ILE A 14 3.20 -29.80 -17.14
C ILE A 14 2.83 -31.09 -16.40
N PRO A 15 3.20 -31.22 -15.12
CA PRO A 15 2.79 -32.32 -14.26
C PRO A 15 1.28 -32.58 -14.30
N PRO A 16 0.85 -33.86 -14.35
CA PRO A 16 -0.56 -34.21 -14.55
C PRO A 16 -1.48 -33.71 -13.42
N ASP A 17 -0.97 -33.53 -12.22
CA ASP A 17 -1.69 -32.95 -11.07
C ASP A 17 -2.04 -31.46 -11.28
N LEU A 18 -1.17 -30.70 -11.93
CA LEU A 18 -1.42 -29.31 -12.31
C LEU A 18 -2.38 -29.22 -13.50
N GLN A 19 -2.38 -30.21 -14.40
CA GLN A 19 -3.36 -30.27 -15.50
C GLN A 19 -4.77 -30.47 -14.95
N THR A 20 -4.95 -31.39 -14.00
CA THR A 20 -6.26 -31.62 -13.36
C THR A 20 -6.74 -30.40 -12.58
N GLN A 21 -5.85 -29.67 -11.90
CA GLN A 21 -6.21 -28.42 -11.22
C GLN A 21 -6.62 -27.32 -12.19
N VAL A 22 -5.92 -27.19 -13.32
CA VAL A 22 -6.27 -26.22 -14.38
C VAL A 22 -7.64 -26.56 -14.98
N GLU A 23 -7.93 -27.84 -15.21
CA GLU A 23 -9.22 -28.31 -15.70
C GLU A 23 -10.35 -28.04 -14.71
N ASP A 24 -10.16 -28.32 -13.42
CA ASP A 24 -11.12 -28.01 -12.37
C ASP A 24 -11.41 -26.49 -12.27
N ILE A 25 -10.38 -25.66 -12.44
CA ILE A 25 -10.52 -24.20 -12.46
C ILE A 25 -11.30 -23.73 -13.70
N GLN A 26 -11.09 -24.37 -14.85
CA GLN A 26 -11.80 -24.05 -16.10
C GLN A 26 -13.28 -24.45 -16.04
N ILE A 27 -13.62 -25.54 -15.35
CA ILE A 27 -15.01 -26.02 -15.20
C ILE A 27 -15.79 -25.13 -14.21
N LYS A 28 -15.15 -24.61 -13.16
CA LYS A 28 -15.82 -23.84 -12.10
C LYS A 28 -16.14 -22.39 -12.49
N ILE A 29 -15.52 -21.87 -13.55
CA ILE A 29 -15.74 -20.51 -14.06
C ILE A 29 -16.12 -20.63 -15.53
N PRO A 30 -17.41 -20.49 -15.90
CA PRO A 30 -17.78 -20.50 -17.30
C PRO A 30 -17.17 -19.25 -17.95
N ARG A 31 -16.04 -19.42 -18.61
CA ARG A 31 -15.55 -18.43 -19.56
C ARG A 31 -16.53 -18.46 -20.73
N THR A 32 -17.33 -17.40 -20.84
CA THR A 32 -18.16 -17.16 -22.02
C THR A 32 -17.29 -17.36 -23.26
N ALA A 33 -17.63 -18.33 -24.10
CA ALA A 33 -16.95 -18.66 -25.35
C ALA A 33 -17.19 -17.60 -26.44
N GLY A 34 -17.17 -16.32 -26.08
CA GLY A 34 -16.90 -15.23 -27.02
C GLY A 34 -15.39 -15.06 -27.16
N PRO A 35 -14.92 -14.28 -28.16
CA PRO A 35 -13.55 -13.78 -28.11
C PRO A 35 -13.35 -13.19 -26.70
N PRO A 36 -12.21 -13.45 -26.02
CA PRO A 36 -11.90 -12.69 -24.82
C PRO A 36 -12.10 -11.23 -25.21
N ASP A 37 -12.79 -10.45 -24.38
CA ASP A 37 -12.94 -9.03 -24.58
C ASP A 37 -11.52 -8.46 -24.56
N ASP A 38 -10.88 -8.51 -25.73
CA ASP A 38 -9.44 -8.38 -25.87
C ASP A 38 -9.21 -6.92 -25.60
N LEU A 39 -8.70 -6.64 -24.40
CA LEU A 39 -8.41 -5.28 -23.99
C LEU A 39 -7.64 -4.64 -25.14
N ASP A 40 -8.15 -3.50 -25.63
CA ASP A 40 -7.45 -2.79 -26.70
C ASP A 40 -5.98 -2.55 -26.27
N ASP A 41 -5.08 -2.43 -27.24
CA ASP A 41 -3.64 -2.31 -26.96
C ASP A 41 -3.32 -1.17 -25.98
N ARG A 42 -4.14 -0.12 -25.96
CA ARG A 42 -3.99 0.99 -25.01
C ARG A 42 -4.37 0.56 -23.59
N ARG A 43 -5.47 -0.15 -23.39
CA ARG A 43 -5.85 -0.72 -22.09
C ARG A 43 -4.84 -1.75 -21.60
N LYS A 44 -4.31 -2.60 -22.50
CA LYS A 44 -3.22 -3.53 -22.18
C LYS A 44 -1.98 -2.79 -21.68
N ARG A 45 -1.56 -1.72 -22.37
CA ARG A 45 -0.43 -0.88 -21.93
C ARG A 45 -0.66 -0.25 -20.57
N TRP A 46 -1.84 0.31 -20.32
CA TRP A 46 -2.18 0.87 -19.00
C TRP A 46 -2.22 -0.18 -17.90
N LEU A 47 -2.73 -1.38 -18.19
CA LEU A 47 -2.72 -2.50 -17.26
C LEU A 47 -1.29 -2.89 -16.90
N ILE A 48 -0.39 -3.01 -17.88
CA ILE A 48 1.03 -3.30 -17.65
C ILE A 48 1.66 -2.22 -16.77
N VAL A 49 1.40 -0.93 -17.05
CA VAL A 49 1.91 0.17 -16.22
C VAL A 49 1.39 0.07 -14.78
N GLY A 50 0.10 -0.24 -14.59
CA GLY A 50 -0.50 -0.43 -13.26
C GLY A 50 0.13 -1.61 -12.51
N ILE A 51 0.35 -2.74 -13.19
CA ILE A 51 1.04 -3.91 -12.62
C ILE A 51 2.47 -3.55 -12.24
N CYS A 52 3.23 -2.86 -13.09
CA CYS A 52 4.59 -2.41 -12.78
C CYS A 52 4.61 -1.44 -11.58
N LEU A 53 3.66 -0.50 -11.51
CA LEU A 53 3.53 0.41 -10.37
C LEU A 53 3.29 -0.36 -9.06
N HIS A 54 2.38 -1.33 -9.07
CA HIS A 54 2.10 -2.13 -7.89
C HIS A 54 3.27 -3.06 -7.52
N THR A 55 3.79 -3.83 -8.48
CA THR A 55 4.76 -4.90 -8.24
C THR A 55 6.20 -4.43 -8.10
N ILE A 56 6.59 -3.34 -8.76
CA ILE A 56 7.99 -2.86 -8.77
C ILE A 56 8.12 -1.62 -7.89
N ILE A 57 7.26 -0.62 -8.11
CA ILE A 57 7.41 0.68 -7.46
C ILE A 57 6.95 0.62 -6.00
N SER A 58 5.83 -0.05 -5.69
CA SER A 58 5.32 -0.10 -4.30
C SER A 58 6.31 -0.72 -3.30
N PRO A 59 7.00 -1.84 -3.60
CA PRO A 59 8.04 -2.37 -2.72
C PRO A 59 9.22 -1.39 -2.52
N VAL A 60 9.65 -0.70 -3.58
CA VAL A 60 10.75 0.28 -3.49
C VAL A 60 10.35 1.47 -2.61
N LEU A 61 9.15 2.03 -2.82
CA LEU A 61 8.64 3.10 -1.98
C LEU A 61 8.48 2.65 -0.52
N ARG A 62 8.00 1.41 -0.30
CA ARG A 62 7.82 0.85 1.04
C ARG A 62 9.15 0.71 1.78
N THR A 63 10.20 0.21 1.14
CA THR A 63 11.54 0.11 1.76
C THR A 63 12.12 1.47 2.11
N TYR A 64 11.75 2.52 1.39
CA TYR A 64 12.12 3.90 1.69
C TYR A 64 11.30 4.53 2.83
N VAL A 65 9.97 4.34 2.83
CA VAL A 65 9.04 4.99 3.76
C VAL A 65 9.08 4.37 5.16
N VAL A 66 9.09 3.03 5.25
CA VAL A 66 8.96 2.30 6.53
C VAL A 66 10.02 2.72 7.56
N PRO A 67 11.32 2.85 7.24
CA PRO A 67 12.32 3.27 8.20
C PRO A 67 12.11 4.70 8.71
N VAL A 68 11.66 5.61 7.85
CA VAL A 68 11.41 7.02 8.20
C VAL A 68 10.22 7.12 9.15
N VAL A 69 9.12 6.46 8.83
CA VAL A 69 7.91 6.42 9.68
C VAL A 69 8.22 5.75 11.03
N THR A 70 8.99 4.67 11.02
CA THR A 70 9.38 3.95 12.24
C THR A 70 10.21 4.85 13.17
N LYS A 71 11.23 5.55 12.64
CA LYS A 71 12.03 6.52 13.41
C LYS A 71 11.18 7.68 13.94
N LEU A 72 10.23 8.17 13.15
CA LEU A 72 9.29 9.19 13.58
C LEU A 72 8.40 8.68 14.72
N CYS A 73 7.91 7.45 14.63
CA CYS A 73 7.10 6.81 15.67
C CYS A 73 7.83 6.73 17.00
N TYR A 74 9.10 6.31 17.01
CA TYR A 74 9.92 6.32 18.21
C TYR A 74 10.10 7.74 18.78
N SER A 75 10.35 8.73 17.92
CA SER A 75 10.52 10.13 18.35
C SER A 75 9.24 10.69 19.00
N LEU A 76 8.08 10.48 18.38
CA LEU A 76 6.77 10.93 18.89
C LEU A 76 6.33 10.15 20.13
N THR A 77 6.74 8.89 20.26
CA THR A 77 6.55 8.09 21.47
C THR A 77 7.29 8.70 22.65
N SER A 78 8.51 9.18 22.44
CA SER A 78 9.33 9.83 23.46
C SER A 78 8.80 11.23 23.82
N TRP A 79 8.60 12.10 22.82
CA TRP A 79 8.27 13.51 23.07
C TRP A 79 6.80 13.75 23.40
N ASN A 80 5.89 13.12 22.67
CA ASN A 80 4.45 13.40 22.74
C ASN A 80 3.67 12.30 23.45
N LYS A 81 4.36 11.25 23.93
CA LYS A 81 3.75 10.07 24.55
C LYS A 81 2.59 9.53 23.70
N ILE A 82 2.77 9.49 22.38
CA ILE A 82 1.68 9.20 21.41
C ILE A 82 1.00 7.84 21.63
N HIS A 83 1.73 6.90 22.22
CA HIS A 83 1.26 5.58 22.66
C HIS A 83 0.33 5.60 23.90
N LYS A 84 0.23 6.73 24.61
CA LYS A 84 -0.58 6.91 25.85
C LYS A 84 -1.60 8.04 25.73
N GLN A 85 -1.83 8.56 24.53
CA GLN A 85 -2.75 9.68 24.34
C GLN A 85 -4.20 9.31 24.64
N THR A 86 -4.93 10.29 25.14
CA THR A 86 -6.36 10.20 25.48
C THR A 86 -7.13 11.33 24.79
N TYR A 87 -8.46 11.27 24.80
CA TYR A 87 -9.31 12.31 24.20
C TYR A 87 -8.99 13.75 24.68
N GLY A 88 -8.57 13.91 25.95
CA GLY A 88 -8.21 15.22 26.50
C GLY A 88 -6.80 15.70 26.14
N SER A 89 -5.92 14.82 25.65
CA SER A 89 -4.48 15.09 25.54
C SER A 89 -3.83 14.58 24.24
N PHE A 90 -4.64 14.32 23.21
CA PHE A 90 -4.12 13.84 21.92
C PHE A 90 -3.51 14.96 21.09
N LEU A 91 -2.58 14.58 20.20
CA LEU A 91 -1.93 15.50 19.29
C LEU A 91 -2.87 15.80 18.11
N LYS A 92 -3.50 16.97 18.08
CA LYS A 92 -4.45 17.32 17.00
C LYS A 92 -3.77 17.49 15.64
N ARG A 93 -2.59 18.10 15.63
CA ARG A 93 -1.86 18.45 14.40
C ARG A 93 -0.40 18.10 14.53
N TYR A 94 0.21 17.69 13.43
CA TYR A 94 1.65 17.57 13.33
C TYR A 94 2.26 18.96 13.11
N SER A 95 2.90 19.49 14.15
CA SER A 95 3.31 20.91 14.23
C SER A 95 4.19 21.38 13.06
N THR A 96 4.98 20.50 12.46
CA THR A 96 5.91 20.89 11.39
C THR A 96 5.24 21.10 10.03
N THR A 97 4.24 20.29 9.66
CA THR A 97 3.54 20.39 8.37
C THR A 97 2.15 20.98 8.50
N ASN A 98 1.70 21.25 9.73
CA ASN A 98 0.34 21.67 10.05
C ASN A 98 -0.74 20.67 9.62
N THR A 99 -0.37 19.42 9.28
CA THR A 99 -1.29 18.35 8.90
C THR A 99 -2.15 17.95 10.10
N GLU A 100 -3.47 17.88 9.89
CA GLU A 100 -4.40 17.35 10.89
C GLU A 100 -4.27 15.83 10.99
N LEU A 101 -4.15 15.31 12.23
CA LEU A 101 -3.97 13.89 12.45
C LEU A 101 -5.31 13.16 12.50
N ASN A 102 -5.47 12.18 11.62
CA ASN A 102 -6.72 11.46 11.41
C ASN A 102 -6.88 10.26 12.36
N TYR A 103 -7.29 10.51 13.60
CA TYR A 103 -7.53 9.44 14.58
C TYR A 103 -8.72 8.53 14.25
N GLU A 104 -9.59 8.90 13.31
CA GLU A 104 -10.67 8.03 12.84
C GLU A 104 -10.14 6.81 12.09
N ALA A 105 -8.96 6.96 11.48
CA ALA A 105 -8.31 5.95 10.66
C ALA A 105 -7.54 4.88 11.44
N ILE A 106 -7.36 5.02 12.76
CA ILE A 106 -6.64 4.05 13.60
C ILE A 106 -7.59 3.31 14.54
N ASN A 107 -7.13 2.16 15.07
CA ASN A 107 -7.83 1.38 16.10
C ASN A 107 -9.30 1.04 15.77
N ASN A 108 -9.67 1.03 14.49
CA ASN A 108 -11.06 0.88 14.03
C ASN A 108 -12.04 1.91 14.64
N ASN A 109 -11.54 3.10 14.99
CA ASN A 109 -12.33 4.13 15.68
C ASN A 109 -13.58 4.52 14.89
N LYS A 110 -13.46 4.73 13.57
CA LYS A 110 -14.61 5.05 12.71
C LYS A 110 -15.67 3.94 12.73
N THR A 111 -15.27 2.68 12.68
CA THR A 111 -16.18 1.53 12.66
C THR A 111 -16.86 1.33 14.01
N LEU A 112 -16.11 1.45 15.12
CA LEU A 112 -16.60 1.17 16.46
C LEU A 112 -17.44 2.31 17.04
N TYR A 113 -17.06 3.56 16.76
CA TYR A 113 -17.60 4.73 17.44
C TYR A 113 -18.19 5.78 16.48
N GLY A 114 -18.08 5.59 15.16
CA GLY A 114 -18.73 6.44 14.17
C GLY A 114 -18.27 7.90 14.26
N ARG A 115 -19.14 8.78 14.78
CA ARG A 115 -18.84 10.20 14.99
C ARG A 115 -18.49 10.54 16.45
N HIS A 116 -18.54 9.57 17.36
CA HIS A 116 -18.33 9.76 18.79
C HIS A 116 -16.83 9.82 19.14
N ARG A 117 -16.17 10.91 18.74
CA ARG A 117 -14.73 11.14 18.93
C ARG A 117 -14.26 10.96 20.39
N ALA A 118 -15.09 11.32 21.36
CA ALA A 118 -14.79 11.14 22.79
C ALA A 118 -14.51 9.69 23.22
N ARG A 119 -14.97 8.70 22.45
CA ARG A 119 -14.79 7.26 22.74
C ARG A 119 -13.65 6.61 21.97
N TYR A 120 -12.98 7.36 21.09
CA TYR A 120 -11.90 6.81 20.27
C TYR A 120 -10.72 6.35 21.12
N ASP A 121 -10.04 5.30 20.67
CA ASP A 121 -8.72 4.93 21.14
C ASP A 121 -7.67 5.79 20.42
N TYR A 122 -7.12 6.77 21.13
CA TYR A 122 -6.12 7.72 20.63
C TYR A 122 -4.69 7.18 20.69
N ARG A 123 -4.48 5.95 21.17
CA ARG A 123 -3.13 5.38 21.31
C ARG A 123 -2.61 4.91 19.96
N VAL A 124 -1.45 5.40 19.57
CA VAL A 124 -0.70 4.88 18.42
C VAL A 124 0.14 3.70 18.88
N LYS A 125 -0.18 2.49 18.40
CA LYS A 125 0.45 1.23 18.85
C LYS A 125 1.59 0.79 17.95
N SER A 126 1.62 1.26 16.71
CA SER A 126 2.57 0.82 15.69
C SER A 126 2.95 1.96 14.73
N ALA A 127 4.03 1.75 13.96
CA ALA A 127 4.40 2.65 12.87
C ALA A 127 3.31 2.69 11.77
N VAL A 128 2.59 1.59 11.57
CA VAL A 128 1.45 1.51 10.64
C VAL A 128 0.32 2.42 11.11
N ASP A 129 -0.02 2.39 12.40
CA ASP A 129 -1.03 3.30 12.96
C ASP A 129 -0.60 4.75 12.84
N LEU A 130 0.70 5.04 13.02
CA LEU A 130 1.22 6.38 12.80
C LEU A 130 1.02 6.83 11.35
N SER A 131 1.32 5.99 10.36
CA SER A 131 1.11 6.35 8.95
C SER A 131 -0.36 6.62 8.62
N ARG A 132 -1.29 5.85 9.20
CA ARG A 132 -2.74 6.07 9.03
C ARG A 132 -3.19 7.45 9.50
N LEU A 133 -2.56 8.01 10.53
CA LEU A 133 -2.87 9.35 11.03
C LEU A 133 -2.57 10.45 10.01
N PHE A 134 -1.61 10.25 9.11
CA PHE A 134 -1.22 11.25 8.10
C PHE A 134 -2.05 11.15 6.81
N LEU A 135 -2.99 10.21 6.74
CA LEU A 135 -3.73 9.90 5.53
C LEU A 135 -5.23 10.12 5.72
N GLN A 136 -5.91 10.31 4.59
CA GLN A 136 -7.37 10.31 4.57
C GLN A 136 -7.88 8.89 4.86
N THR A 137 -9.07 8.80 5.45
CA THR A 137 -9.61 7.53 5.95
C THR A 137 -9.71 6.44 4.88
N HIS A 138 -10.00 6.81 3.62
CA HIS A 138 -10.07 5.84 2.53
C HIS A 138 -8.69 5.28 2.13
N MET A 139 -7.62 6.08 2.22
CA MET A 139 -6.25 5.64 1.91
C MET A 139 -5.64 4.85 3.06
N ALA A 140 -6.05 5.15 4.30
CA ALA A 140 -5.51 4.54 5.50
C ALA A 140 -5.68 3.01 5.56
N HIS A 141 -6.68 2.46 4.86
CA HIS A 141 -6.87 1.02 4.74
C HIS A 141 -5.72 0.32 3.99
N PHE A 142 -5.01 1.04 3.12
CA PHE A 142 -3.94 0.51 2.26
C PHE A 142 -2.54 0.84 2.77
N THR A 143 -2.36 0.87 4.10
CA THR A 143 -1.12 1.31 4.77
C THR A 143 -0.41 0.21 5.54
N ALA A 144 -0.82 -1.05 5.38
CA ALA A 144 -0.37 -2.15 6.23
C ALA A 144 1.15 -2.45 6.18
N PHE A 145 1.92 -1.73 5.34
CA PHE A 145 3.36 -1.93 5.10
C PHE A 145 3.71 -3.37 4.69
N ASP A 146 2.74 -4.11 4.18
CA ASP A 146 2.85 -5.41 3.54
C ASP A 146 2.47 -5.28 2.05
N ASP A 147 2.20 -6.39 1.38
CA ASP A 147 1.88 -6.41 -0.06
C ASP A 147 0.49 -5.87 -0.38
N SER A 148 -0.35 -5.63 0.64
CA SER A 148 -1.63 -4.90 0.49
C SER A 148 -1.47 -3.38 0.51
N CYS A 149 -0.24 -2.88 0.71
CA CYS A 149 0.04 -1.45 0.74
C CYS A 149 -0.04 -0.82 -0.65
N ASP A 150 -0.84 0.24 -0.78
CA ASP A 150 -1.00 0.95 -2.05
C ASP A 150 0.05 2.06 -2.22
N SER A 151 0.47 2.29 -3.46
CA SER A 151 1.43 3.35 -3.82
C SER A 151 0.90 4.75 -3.46
N SER A 152 -0.39 5.00 -3.61
CA SER A 152 -1.00 6.31 -3.30
C SER A 152 -0.92 6.59 -1.80
N ALA A 153 -1.10 5.56 -0.96
CA ALA A 153 -0.93 5.69 0.49
C ALA A 153 0.52 6.02 0.86
N LEU A 154 1.50 5.36 0.21
CA LEU A 154 2.93 5.63 0.42
C LEU A 154 3.31 7.06 0.00
N LEU A 155 2.83 7.53 -1.15
CA LEU A 155 3.04 8.90 -1.63
C LEU A 155 2.40 9.94 -0.70
N GLY A 156 1.18 9.67 -0.23
CA GLY A 156 0.50 10.53 0.75
C GLY A 156 1.28 10.65 2.06
N ILE A 157 1.90 9.57 2.53
CA ILE A 157 2.79 9.60 3.70
C ILE A 157 4.01 10.49 3.45
N ILE A 158 4.63 10.38 2.27
CA ILE A 158 5.81 11.17 1.88
C ILE A 158 5.49 12.67 1.92
N VAL A 159 4.36 13.08 1.34
CA VAL A 159 3.94 14.50 1.30
C VAL A 159 3.64 15.04 2.70
N ASN A 160 3.01 14.24 3.58
CA ASN A 160 2.56 14.72 4.88
C ASN A 160 3.61 14.65 6.00
N ILE A 161 4.74 13.97 5.80
CA ILE A 161 5.79 13.81 6.81
C ILE A 161 7.06 14.60 6.43
N VAL A 162 7.36 15.66 7.18
CA VAL A 162 8.54 16.54 6.99
C VAL A 162 9.91 15.85 7.03
N ARG A 163 10.00 14.59 7.48
CA ARG A 163 11.27 13.86 7.56
C ARG A 163 11.79 13.42 6.19
N PHE A 164 10.97 13.52 5.15
CA PHE A 164 11.40 13.29 3.78
C PHE A 164 12.05 14.55 3.19
N PRO A 165 13.03 14.42 2.27
CA PRO A 165 13.66 15.57 1.63
C PRO A 165 12.64 16.44 0.89
N PRO A 166 12.72 17.78 0.95
CA PRO A 166 11.73 18.67 0.34
C PRO A 166 11.48 18.43 -1.15
N ILE A 167 12.53 18.07 -1.89
CA ILE A 167 12.42 17.76 -3.33
C ILE A 167 11.57 16.51 -3.57
N VAL A 168 11.73 15.47 -2.74
CA VAL A 168 10.95 14.23 -2.82
C VAL A 168 9.49 14.49 -2.48
N GLN A 169 9.23 15.37 -1.50
CA GLN A 169 7.87 15.78 -1.16
C GLN A 169 7.21 16.59 -2.27
N ALA A 170 7.94 17.53 -2.88
CA ALA A 170 7.45 18.34 -3.98
C ALA A 170 7.13 17.49 -5.21
N ASP A 171 7.97 16.50 -5.52
CA ASP A 171 7.73 15.60 -6.64
C ASP A 171 6.59 14.62 -6.35
N ALA A 172 6.52 14.06 -5.14
CA ALA A 172 5.38 13.25 -4.73
C ALA A 172 4.06 14.04 -4.82
N GLY A 173 4.04 15.31 -4.39
CA GLY A 173 2.87 16.18 -4.47
C GLY A 173 2.41 16.55 -5.88
N LYS A 174 3.23 16.32 -6.92
CA LYS A 174 2.80 16.48 -8.32
C LYS A 174 2.10 15.23 -8.87
N VAL A 175 2.23 14.10 -8.19
CA VAL A 175 1.70 12.80 -8.62
C VAL A 175 0.33 12.50 -8.02
N ILE A 176 0.01 13.09 -6.87
CA ILE A 176 -1.23 12.89 -6.09
C ILE A 176 -2.17 14.09 -6.13
#